data_AF-A0A1C4FI51-F1
#
_entry.id   AF-A0A1C4FI51-F1
#
_cell.length_a   1.000
_cell.length_b   1.000
_cell.length_c   1.000
_cell.angle_alpha   90.00
_cell.angle_beta   90.00
_cell.angle_gamma   90.00
#
_symmetry.space_group_name_H-M   'P 1'
#
loop_
_entity.id
_entity.type
_entity.pdbx_description
1 polymer ?
#
loop_
_entity_poly.entity_id
_entity_poly.type
_entity_poly.pdbx_seq_one_letter_code
_entity_poly.pdbx_strand_id
1 'polypeptide(L)'
;MEGVGNRLPDQVKKSTGIEKVWSFIVNNGFIVPLQMFLLALIPIQFLYVIHIILTVSLPGILFGIGLQADFQKGFGIIISSIPHYLFEIFAFCLFAAILFELNKCIRIKLKNLFKKDKEGISLSKKILEVIKIYVVLTLPIIIIAAFLETYMADIILDLF
;
A
#
# COMPACT_ATOMS: atom_id res chain seq x y z
N MET A 1 17.63 -35.52 -0.98
CA MET A 1 17.11 -34.45 -0.10
C MET A 1 15.58 -34.57 -0.04
N GLU A 2 15.09 -35.70 0.46
CA GLU A 2 13.67 -35.97 0.69
C GLU A 2 13.41 -35.68 2.17
N GLY A 3 12.58 -34.68 2.49
CA GLY A 3 12.25 -34.44 3.91
C GLY A 3 11.78 -33.05 4.29
N VAL A 4 11.78 -32.06 3.39
CA VAL A 4 11.32 -30.69 3.72
C VAL A 4 9.87 -30.41 3.26
N GLY A 5 9.27 -31.30 2.46
CA GLY A 5 7.92 -31.10 1.89
C GLY A 5 6.74 -31.39 2.83
N ASN A 6 6.94 -32.06 3.97
CA ASN A 6 5.85 -32.63 4.79
C ASN A 6 5.54 -31.88 6.09
N ARG A 7 5.99 -30.63 6.26
CA ARG A 7 5.72 -29.83 7.47
C ARG A 7 5.18 -28.43 7.20
N LEU A 8 4.55 -28.22 6.06
CA LEU A 8 3.65 -27.07 5.91
C LEU A 8 2.32 -27.44 6.59
N PRO A 9 1.86 -26.69 7.62
CA PRO A 9 0.56 -26.93 8.23
C PRO A 9 -0.52 -26.88 7.15
N ASP A 10 -1.49 -27.79 7.18
CA ASP A 10 -2.63 -27.83 6.24
C ASP A 10 -3.42 -26.52 6.16
N GLN A 11 -3.21 -25.61 7.12
CA GLN A 11 -3.71 -24.24 7.14
C GLN A 11 -3.12 -23.33 6.04
N VAL A 12 -1.90 -23.59 5.57
CA VAL A 12 -1.25 -22.81 4.49
C VAL A 12 -1.82 -23.19 3.11
N LYS A 13 -2.44 -24.36 3.01
CA LYS A 13 -2.98 -24.90 1.75
C LYS A 13 -4.44 -24.50 1.48
N LYS A 14 -5.07 -23.74 2.39
CA LYS A 14 -6.53 -23.60 2.42
C LYS A 14 -7.03 -22.22 2.84
N SER A 15 -6.31 -21.14 2.54
CA SER A 15 -6.97 -19.84 2.48
C SER A 15 -7.83 -19.82 1.23
N THR A 16 -9.14 -19.60 1.40
CA THR A 16 -10.02 -19.40 0.24
C THR A 16 -9.62 -18.10 -0.46
N GLY A 17 -9.82 -17.98 -1.78
CA GLY A 17 -9.46 -16.76 -2.52
C GLY A 17 -10.02 -15.48 -1.88
N ILE A 18 -11.24 -15.55 -1.32
CA ILE A 18 -11.88 -14.43 -0.63
C ILE A 18 -11.13 -14.03 0.65
N GLU A 19 -10.60 -14.97 1.44
CA GLU A 19 -9.82 -14.66 2.64
C GLU A 19 -8.50 -13.96 2.29
N LYS A 20 -7.87 -14.35 1.17
CA LYS A 20 -6.67 -13.68 0.64
C LYS A 20 -7.02 -12.24 0.24
N VAL A 21 -8.08 -12.04 -0.56
CA VAL A 21 -8.56 -10.69 -0.93
C VAL A 21 -8.83 -9.84 0.31
N TRP A 22 -9.54 -10.38 1.29
CA TRP A 22 -9.88 -9.66 2.51
C TRP A 22 -8.61 -9.23 3.28
N SER A 23 -7.63 -10.13 3.40
CA SER A 23 -6.36 -9.82 4.06
C SER A 23 -5.60 -8.70 3.35
N PHE A 24 -5.59 -8.72 2.01
CA PHE A 24 -5.02 -7.63 1.22
C PHE A 24 -5.76 -6.30 1.42
N ILE A 25 -7.09 -6.32 1.44
CA ILE A 25 -7.90 -5.11 1.70
C ILE A 25 -7.62 -4.56 3.09
N VAL A 26 -7.55 -5.41 4.13
CA VAL A 26 -7.26 -4.95 5.49
C VAL A 26 -5.87 -4.33 5.58
N ASN A 27 -4.85 -5.02 5.05
CA ASN A 27 -3.48 -4.54 5.16
C ASN A 27 -3.25 -3.29 4.32
N ASN A 28 -3.55 -3.37 3.02
CA ASN A 28 -3.18 -2.32 2.06
C ASN A 28 -4.27 -1.24 1.98
N GLY A 29 -5.52 -1.57 2.30
CA GLY A 29 -6.66 -0.63 2.27
C GLY A 29 -7.00 -0.01 3.63
N PHE A 30 -6.38 -0.43 4.74
CA PHE A 30 -6.63 0.22 6.04
C PHE A 30 -5.36 0.42 6.86
N ILE A 31 -4.56 -0.62 7.08
CA ILE A 31 -3.37 -0.54 7.95
C ILE A 31 -2.32 0.42 7.37
N VAL A 32 -1.87 0.18 6.14
CA VAL A 32 -0.85 1.03 5.50
C VAL A 32 -1.34 2.48 5.32
N PRO A 33 -2.56 2.75 4.81
CA PRO A 33 -3.10 4.10 4.71
C PRO A 33 -3.26 4.79 6.06
N LEU A 34 -3.65 4.07 7.12
CA LEU A 34 -3.71 4.65 8.46
C LEU A 34 -2.32 5.09 8.93
N GLN A 35 -1.29 4.27 8.70
CA GLN A 35 0.09 4.64 9.04
C GLN A 35 0.56 5.86 8.24
N MET A 36 0.30 5.89 6.93
CA MET A 36 0.58 7.06 6.08
C MET A 36 -0.13 8.31 6.60
N PHE A 37 -1.40 8.20 6.98
CA PHE A 37 -2.18 9.30 7.55
C PHE A 37 -1.56 9.83 8.84
N LEU A 38 -1.22 8.94 9.78
CA LEU A 38 -0.57 9.32 11.05
C LEU A 38 0.76 10.04 10.81
N LEU A 39 1.60 9.54 9.89
CA LEU A 39 2.85 10.20 9.52
C LEU A 39 2.63 11.56 8.85
N ALA A 40 1.56 11.74 8.08
CA ALA A 40 1.23 13.02 7.47
C ALA A 40 0.80 14.08 8.50
N LEU A 41 0.36 13.68 9.69
CA LEU A 41 0.07 14.60 10.79
C LEU A 41 1.33 15.22 11.40
N ILE A 42 2.48 14.56 11.24
CA ILE A 42 3.78 15.09 11.67
C ILE A 42 4.20 16.17 10.66
N PRO A 43 4.58 17.39 11.08
CA PRO A 43 4.87 18.53 10.20
C PRO A 43 6.19 18.41 9.41
N ILE A 44 6.60 17.18 9.06
CA ILE A 44 7.75 16.86 8.22
C ILE A 44 7.23 16.55 6.82
N GLN A 45 7.73 17.27 5.82
CA GLN A 45 7.30 17.08 4.45
C GLN A 45 7.68 15.67 3.96
N PHE A 46 6.76 15.02 3.25
CA PHE A 46 6.96 13.70 2.63
C PHE A 46 7.24 12.52 3.58
N LEU A 47 7.14 12.68 4.91
CA LEU A 47 7.41 11.59 5.84
C LEU A 47 6.54 10.35 5.58
N TYR A 48 5.27 10.56 5.20
CA TYR A 48 4.30 9.51 4.87
C TYR A 48 4.62 8.73 3.58
N VAL A 49 5.56 9.20 2.74
CA VAL A 49 6.00 8.50 1.52
C VAL A 49 6.86 7.28 1.86
N ILE A 50 7.41 7.20 3.07
CA ILE A 50 8.24 6.07 3.51
C ILE A 50 7.53 4.72 3.34
N HIS A 51 6.21 4.66 3.56
CA HIS A 51 5.43 3.44 3.36
C HIS A 51 5.40 3.00 1.90
N ILE A 52 5.31 3.94 0.96
CA ILE A 52 5.36 3.63 -0.48
C ILE A 52 6.73 3.03 -0.81
N ILE A 53 7.80 3.63 -0.31
CA ILE A 53 9.18 3.15 -0.52
C ILE A 53 9.33 1.73 0.02
N LEU A 54 8.85 1.46 1.23
CA LEU A 54 8.93 0.13 1.85
C LEU A 54 8.10 -0.91 1.08
N THR A 55 6.87 -0.55 0.66
CA THR A 55 5.99 -1.42 -0.12
C THR A 55 6.59 -1.81 -1.46
N VAL A 56 7.40 -0.96 -2.11
CA VAL A 56 8.06 -1.34 -3.38
C VAL A 56 9.43 -2.00 -3.17
N SER A 57 10.17 -1.59 -2.13
CA SER A 57 11.56 -2.01 -1.94
C SER A 57 11.66 -3.45 -1.41
N LEU A 58 10.80 -3.83 -0.45
CA LEU A 58 10.82 -5.19 0.11
C LEU A 58 10.51 -6.26 -0.95
N PRO A 59 9.45 -6.14 -1.76
CA PRO A 59 9.20 -7.07 -2.87
C PRO A 59 10.28 -7.03 -3.93
N GLY A 60 10.84 -5.85 -4.24
CA GLY A 60 11.96 -5.74 -5.18
C GLY A 60 13.18 -6.56 -4.77
N ILE A 61 13.51 -6.61 -3.47
CA ILE A 61 14.56 -7.48 -2.93
C ILE A 61 14.17 -8.96 -3.09
N LEU A 62 12.91 -9.32 -2.77
CA LEU A 62 12.41 -10.69 -2.93
C LEU A 62 12.45 -11.16 -4.38
N PHE A 63 12.12 -10.28 -5.34
CA PHE A 63 12.23 -10.56 -6.77
C PHE A 63 13.68 -10.81 -7.18
N GLY A 64 14.63 -10.01 -6.69
CA GLY A 64 16.05 -10.24 -6.94
C GLY A 64 16.54 -11.60 -6.44
N ILE A 65 16.12 -12.00 -5.24
CA ILE A 65 16.43 -13.32 -4.68
C ILE A 65 15.77 -14.43 -5.51
N GLY A 66 14.50 -14.25 -5.91
CA GLY A 66 13.76 -15.19 -6.73
C GLY A 66 14.44 -15.45 -8.09
N LEU A 67 14.85 -14.38 -8.78
CA LEU A 67 15.59 -14.46 -10.04
C LEU A 67 16.94 -15.18 -9.90
N GLN A 68 17.63 -15.00 -8.78
CA GLN A 68 18.90 -15.68 -8.52
C GLN A 68 18.70 -17.18 -8.28
N ALA A 69 17.62 -17.57 -7.59
CA ALA A 69 17.35 -18.96 -7.25
C ALA A 69 16.87 -19.78 -8.46
N ASP A 70 15.93 -19.24 -9.24
CA ASP A 70 15.41 -19.85 -10.46
C ASP A 70 14.93 -18.73 -11.39
N PHE A 71 15.61 -18.54 -12.52
CA PHE A 71 15.32 -17.44 -13.43
C PHE A 71 13.89 -17.52 -14.00
N GLN A 72 13.42 -18.70 -14.39
CA GLN A 72 12.09 -18.86 -15.01
C GLN A 72 11.00 -18.58 -13.99
N LYS A 73 11.08 -19.20 -12.80
CA LYS A 73 10.08 -18.98 -11.73
C LYS A 73 10.13 -17.57 -11.16
N GLY A 74 11.33 -17.03 -10.94
CA GLY A 74 11.53 -15.66 -10.48
C GLY A 74 10.96 -14.64 -11.46
N PHE A 75 11.17 -14.84 -12.76
CA PHE A 75 10.58 -14.00 -13.80
C PHE A 75 9.06 -14.11 -13.83
N GLY A 76 8.51 -15.34 -13.72
CA GLY A 76 7.07 -15.56 -13.61
C GLY A 76 6.43 -14.81 -12.44
N ILE A 77 7.05 -14.85 -11.24
CA ILE A 77 6.60 -14.11 -10.05
C ILE A 77 6.59 -12.60 -10.29
N ILE A 78 7.59 -12.04 -10.98
CA ILE A 78 7.62 -10.61 -11.28
C ILE A 78 6.45 -10.25 -12.19
N ILE A 79 6.27 -10.99 -13.30
CA ILE A 79 5.23 -10.70 -14.28
C ILE A 79 3.83 -10.86 -13.68
N SER A 80 3.62 -11.90 -12.86
CA SER A 80 2.34 -12.11 -12.18
C SER A 80 2.01 -11.03 -11.15
N SER A 81 3.02 -10.38 -10.58
CA SER A 81 2.85 -9.32 -9.60
C SER A 81 2.57 -7.94 -10.22
N ILE A 82 2.92 -7.71 -11.49
CA ILE A 82 2.75 -6.40 -12.16
C ILE A 82 1.32 -5.84 -12.07
N PRO A 83 0.25 -6.62 -12.37
CA PRO A 83 -1.11 -6.08 -12.41
C PRO A 83 -1.52 -5.47 -11.07
N HIS A 84 -1.30 -6.17 -9.95
CA HIS A 84 -1.73 -5.65 -8.66
C HIS A 84 -0.83 -4.48 -8.18
N TYR A 85 0.48 -4.58 -8.35
CA TYR A 85 1.42 -3.52 -7.93
C TYR A 85 1.13 -2.21 -8.65
N LEU A 86 0.78 -2.25 -9.93
CA LEU A 86 0.45 -1.04 -10.69
C LEU A 86 -0.71 -0.28 -10.03
N PHE A 87 -1.79 -0.97 -9.68
CA PHE A 87 -2.97 -0.35 -9.08
C PHE A 87 -2.72 0.05 -7.63
N GLU A 88 -2.04 -0.78 -6.85
CA GLU A 88 -1.73 -0.49 -5.45
C GLU A 88 -0.84 0.74 -5.30
N ILE A 89 0.29 0.78 -6.01
CA ILE A 89 1.23 1.90 -5.92
C ILE A 89 0.59 3.17 -6.47
N PHE A 90 -0.23 3.07 -7.53
CA PHE A 90 -1.01 4.21 -8.01
C PHE A 90 -1.96 4.74 -6.94
N ALA A 91 -2.70 3.87 -6.24
CA ALA A 91 -3.59 4.28 -5.15
C ALA A 91 -2.84 4.97 -4.01
N PHE A 92 -1.68 4.44 -3.60
CA PHE A 92 -0.86 5.05 -2.57
C PHE A 92 -0.27 6.40 -2.99
N CYS A 93 0.13 6.55 -4.25
CA CYS A 93 0.56 7.85 -4.79
C CYS A 93 -0.57 8.88 -4.77
N LEU A 94 -1.79 8.50 -5.16
CA LEU A 94 -2.97 9.37 -5.05
C LEU A 94 -3.22 9.78 -3.59
N PHE A 95 -3.12 8.82 -2.66
CA PHE A 95 -3.30 9.12 -1.24
C PHE A 95 -2.22 10.04 -0.69
N ALA A 96 -0.95 9.81 -1.07
CA ALA A 96 0.16 10.69 -0.72
C ALA A 96 -0.04 12.13 -1.21
N ALA A 97 -0.65 12.33 -2.39
CA ALA A 97 -0.98 13.65 -2.89
C ALA A 97 -2.05 14.35 -2.03
N ILE A 98 -3.05 13.62 -1.56
CA ILE A 98 -4.07 14.16 -0.64
C ILE A 98 -3.46 14.49 0.72
N LEU A 99 -2.60 13.61 1.24
CA LEU A 99 -1.87 13.80 2.49
C LEU A 99 -0.88 14.97 2.42
N PHE A 100 -0.35 15.28 1.25
CA PHE A 100 0.51 16.46 1.05
C PHE A 100 -0.22 17.76 1.41
N GLU A 101 -1.46 17.92 0.96
CA GLU A 101 -2.26 19.10 1.26
C GLU A 101 -2.64 19.18 2.75
N LEU A 102 -2.93 18.04 3.39
CA LEU A 102 -3.12 17.97 4.84
C LEU A 102 -1.85 18.37 5.60
N ASN A 103 -0.71 17.79 5.23
CA ASN A 103 0.58 18.08 5.85
C ASN A 103 0.97 19.56 5.68
N LYS A 104 0.74 20.13 4.49
CA LYS A 104 0.92 21.56 4.21
C LYS A 104 0.05 22.43 5.13
N CYS A 105 -1.23 22.10 5.29
CA CYS A 105 -2.14 22.78 6.22
C CYS A 105 -1.61 22.72 7.67
N ILE A 106 -1.11 21.57 8.11
CA ILE A 106 -0.52 21.39 9.46
C ILE A 106 0.71 22.26 9.64
N ARG A 107 1.62 22.27 8.65
CA ARG A 107 2.84 23.10 8.68
C ARG A 107 2.51 24.59 8.72
N ILE A 108 1.53 25.05 7.95
CA ILE A 108 1.09 26.46 8.00
C ILE A 108 0.48 26.78 9.36
N LYS A 109 -0.41 25.92 9.88
CA LYS A 109 -1.03 26.12 11.19
C LYS A 109 0.00 26.16 12.30
N LEU A 110 1.01 25.29 12.27
CA LEU A 110 2.12 25.29 13.21
C LEU A 110 2.93 26.60 13.13
N LYS A 111 3.25 27.08 11.92
CA LYS A 111 3.91 28.38 11.73
C LYS A 111 3.07 29.55 12.26
N ASN A 112 1.74 29.50 12.08
CA ASN A 112 0.83 30.56 12.52
C ASN A 112 0.64 30.59 14.05
N LEU A 113 0.91 29.50 14.78
CA LEU A 113 0.96 29.52 16.25
C LEU A 113 2.07 30.45 16.78
N PHE A 114 3.12 30.68 15.98
CA PHE A 114 4.22 31.58 16.32
C PHE A 114 4.06 33.00 15.75
N LYS A 115 3.01 33.27 14.97
CA LYS A 115 2.72 34.60 14.39
C LYS A 115 1.61 35.31 15.16
N LYS A 116 1.67 36.66 15.22
CA LYS A 116 0.64 37.49 15.87
C LYS A 116 -0.70 37.46 15.11
N ASP A 117 -0.66 37.40 13.78
CA ASP A 117 -1.85 37.30 12.93
C ASP A 117 -2.18 35.84 12.63
N LYS A 118 -3.39 35.41 13.01
CA LYS A 118 -3.84 34.03 12.90
C LYS A 118 -4.69 33.84 11.65
N GLU A 119 -4.19 33.13 10.65
CA GLU A 119 -5.04 32.68 9.53
C GLU A 119 -5.99 31.57 9.99
N GLY A 120 -7.28 31.70 9.66
CA GLY A 120 -8.35 30.79 10.08
C GLY A 120 -8.39 29.47 9.30
N ILE A 121 -7.35 28.64 9.41
CA ILE A 121 -7.30 27.34 8.73
C ILE A 121 -7.96 26.23 9.58
N SER A 122 -9.05 25.67 9.08
CA SER A 122 -9.81 24.61 9.74
C SER A 122 -9.28 23.20 9.42
N LEU A 123 -8.31 22.74 10.21
CA LEU A 123 -7.68 21.42 10.09
C LEU A 123 -8.71 20.27 10.10
N SER A 124 -9.75 20.34 10.93
CA SER A 124 -10.79 19.30 11.00
C SER A 124 -11.56 19.13 9.69
N LYS A 125 -11.83 20.22 8.95
CA LYS A 125 -12.46 20.13 7.63
C LYS A 125 -11.54 19.44 6.63
N LYS A 126 -10.23 19.73 6.70
CA LYS A 126 -9.23 19.09 5.83
C LYS A 126 -9.09 17.59 6.11
N ILE A 127 -9.14 17.17 7.38
CA ILE A 127 -9.16 15.75 7.74
C ILE A 127 -10.40 15.06 7.17
N LEU A 128 -11.58 15.66 7.31
CA LEU A 128 -12.82 15.08 6.77
C LEU A 128 -12.76 14.96 5.24
N GLU A 129 -12.20 15.96 4.56
CA GLU A 129 -11.96 15.92 3.11
C GLU A 129 -11.02 14.78 2.72
N VAL A 130 -9.92 14.57 3.46
CA VAL A 130 -8.98 13.46 3.24
C VAL A 130 -9.71 12.12 3.35
N ILE A 131 -10.51 11.91 4.40
CA ILE A 131 -11.29 10.68 4.60
C ILE A 131 -12.27 10.47 3.44
N LYS A 132 -12.98 11.53 3.03
CA LYS A 132 -13.95 11.45 1.94
C LYS A 132 -13.28 11.05 0.61
N ILE A 133 -12.18 11.70 0.25
CA ILE A 133 -11.47 11.38 -0.99
C ILE A 133 -10.87 9.97 -0.92
N TYR A 134 -10.32 9.58 0.23
CA TYR A 134 -9.79 8.24 0.44
C TYR A 134 -10.84 7.15 0.17
N VAL A 135 -12.03 7.26 0.77
CA VAL A 135 -13.11 6.28 0.64
C VAL A 135 -13.66 6.23 -0.79
N VAL A 136 -13.76 7.37 -1.48
CA VAL A 136 -14.36 7.45 -2.82
C VAL A 136 -13.37 7.09 -3.93
N LEU A 137 -12.08 7.38 -3.76
CA LEU A 137 -11.08 7.26 -4.82
C LEU A 137 -10.03 6.19 -4.52
N THR A 138 -9.34 6.29 -3.38
CA THR A 138 -8.19 5.44 -3.08
C THR A 138 -8.60 4.01 -2.74
N LEU A 139 -9.58 3.84 -1.83
CA LEU A 139 -9.99 2.52 -1.36
C LEU A 139 -10.54 1.61 -2.47
N PRO A 140 -11.38 2.08 -3.41
CA PRO A 140 -11.82 1.26 -4.54
C PRO A 140 -10.68 0.73 -5.41
N ILE A 141 -9.64 1.54 -5.64
CA ILE A 141 -8.46 1.14 -6.43
C ILE A 141 -7.67 0.05 -5.70
N ILE A 142 -7.52 0.16 -4.37
CA ILE A 142 -6.86 -0.86 -3.55
C ILE A 142 -7.67 -2.17 -3.54
N ILE A 143 -9.00 -2.09 -3.49
CA ILE A 143 -9.86 -3.27 -3.61
C ILE A 143 -9.60 -3.97 -4.96
N ILE A 144 -9.55 -3.22 -6.06
CA ILE A 144 -9.20 -3.78 -7.38
C ILE A 144 -7.82 -4.47 -7.33
N ALA A 145 -6.80 -3.81 -6.75
CA ALA A 145 -5.48 -4.40 -6.59
C ALA A 145 -5.51 -5.74 -5.82
N ALA A 146 -6.30 -5.83 -4.75
CA ALA A 146 -6.44 -7.08 -3.98
C ALA A 146 -7.05 -8.24 -4.80
N PHE A 147 -8.01 -7.94 -5.69
CA PHE A 147 -8.56 -8.94 -6.62
C PHE A 147 -7.53 -9.35 -7.67
N LEU A 148 -6.79 -8.39 -8.24
CA LEU A 148 -5.71 -8.68 -9.19
C LEU A 148 -4.66 -9.60 -8.57
N GLU A 149 -4.26 -9.33 -7.34
CA GLU A 149 -3.26 -10.12 -6.62
C GLU A 149 -3.75 -11.52 -6.25
N THR A 150 -5.04 -11.67 -5.96
CA THR A 150 -5.57 -12.98 -5.58
C THR A 150 -5.83 -13.85 -6.80
N TYR A 151 -6.42 -13.31 -7.86
CA TYR A 151 -6.94 -14.14 -8.95
C TYR A 151 -6.11 -14.03 -10.22
N MET A 152 -5.60 -12.84 -10.57
CA MET A 152 -4.82 -12.68 -11.80
C MET A 152 -3.36 -13.11 -11.63
N ALA A 153 -2.77 -12.91 -10.45
CA ALA A 153 -1.39 -13.32 -10.20
C ALA A 153 -1.22 -14.84 -10.40
N ASP A 154 -2.10 -15.66 -9.81
CA ASP A 154 -2.02 -17.12 -9.92
C ASP A 154 -2.19 -17.58 -11.38
N ILE A 155 -3.17 -17.02 -12.12
CA ILE A 155 -3.39 -17.34 -13.55
C ILE A 155 -2.15 -17.01 -14.41
N ILE A 156 -1.50 -15.88 -14.14
CA ILE A 156 -0.30 -15.49 -14.89
C ILE A 156 0.88 -16.37 -14.52
N LEU A 157 1.01 -16.72 -13.24
CA LEU A 157 2.11 -17.55 -12.74
C LEU A 157 2.06 -18.97 -13.32
N ASP A 158 0.87 -19.54 -13.50
CA ASP A 158 0.67 -20.87 -14.11
C ASP A 158 1.15 -20.98 -15.58
N LEU A 159 1.51 -19.86 -16.21
CA LEU A 159 2.07 -19.81 -17.58
C LEU A 159 3.60 -20.02 -17.63
N PHE A 160 4.28 -20.10 -16.47
CA PHE A 160 5.73 -20.20 -16.34
C PHE A 160 6.15 -21.47 -15.59
#